data_AF-A0A7S1EBZ4-F1
#
_entry.id   AF-A0A7S1EBZ4-F1
#
_cell.length_a   1.000
_cell.length_b   1.000
_cell.length_c   1.000
_cell.angle_alpha   90.00
_cell.angle_beta   90.00
_cell.angle_gamma   90.00
#
_symmetry.space_group_name_H-M   'P 1'
#
loop_
_entity.id
_entity.type
_entity.pdbx_description
1 polymer ?
#
loop_
_entity_poly.entity_id
_entity_poly.type
_entity_poly.pdbx_seq_one_letter_code
_entity_poly.pdbx_strand_id
1 'polypeptide(L)'
;EIEVVSMDVCPQFGFSVLGFEQVKGKSNEGVGDDALSWGVDGARRLKWHNGTTGQYDCTWREGDVIGLACDLVGGKIFVSVNGDFSLPNGAVYDVDVEESG
;
A
#
# COMPACT_ATOMS: atom_id res chain seq x y z
N GLU A 1 -9.22 -5.78 -4.05
CA GLU A 1 -9.77 -4.45 -3.71
C GLU A 1 -10.35 -4.49 -2.31
N ILE A 2 -10.53 -3.33 -1.69
CA ILE A 2 -11.00 -3.16 -0.31
C ILE A 2 -12.05 -2.06 -0.31
N GLU A 3 -13.20 -2.28 0.34
CA GLU A 3 -14.20 -1.23 0.56
C GLU A 3 -13.99 -0.58 1.92
N VAL A 4 -13.98 0.75 1.95
CA VAL A 4 -13.92 1.53 3.19
C VAL A 4 -15.33 1.63 3.77
N VAL A 5 -15.71 0.69 4.63
CA VAL A 5 -17.02 0.74 5.31
C VAL A 5 -17.06 1.83 6.39
N SER A 6 -15.96 1.98 7.14
CA SER A 6 -15.74 3.09 8.04
C SER A 6 -14.25 3.43 8.10
N MET A 7 -13.94 4.72 8.20
CA MET A 7 -12.55 5.18 8.21
C MET A 7 -11.90 4.98 9.57
N ASP A 8 -10.82 4.20 9.59
CA ASP A 8 -9.91 4.13 10.74
C ASP A 8 -8.91 5.31 10.71
N VAL A 9 -8.23 5.56 11.82
CA VAL A 9 -7.26 6.67 11.97
C VAL A 9 -5.87 6.36 11.39
N CYS A 10 -5.54 5.07 11.20
CA CYS A 10 -4.24 4.65 10.66
C CYS A 10 -4.29 3.37 9.79
N PRO A 11 -5.21 3.26 8.82
CA PRO A 11 -5.34 2.06 8.00
C PRO A 11 -4.14 1.89 7.07
N GLN A 12 -3.37 0.81 7.21
CA GLN A 12 -2.27 0.48 6.32
C GLN A 12 -2.62 -0.76 5.49
N PHE A 13 -2.58 -0.64 4.16
CA PHE A 13 -2.82 -1.75 3.23
C PHE A 13 -1.76 -1.78 2.13
N GLY A 14 -1.45 -2.97 1.62
CA GLY A 14 -0.49 -3.10 0.52
C GLY A 14 -0.03 -4.53 0.28
N PHE A 15 1.23 -4.67 -0.11
CA PHE A 15 1.81 -5.94 -0.54
C PHE A 15 3.05 -6.28 0.29
N SER A 16 3.37 -7.56 0.34
CA SER A 16 4.62 -8.08 0.89
C SER A 16 5.21 -9.14 -0.03
N VAL A 17 6.52 -9.35 0.04
CA VAL A 17 7.16 -10.50 -0.62
C VAL A 17 7.04 -11.77 0.21
N LEU A 18 7.37 -12.91 -0.39
CA LEU A 18 7.27 -14.24 0.23
C LEU A 18 8.09 -14.37 1.54
N GLY A 19 9.19 -13.62 1.66
CA GLY A 19 10.04 -13.64 2.85
C GLY A 19 9.47 -12.90 4.07
N PHE A 20 8.33 -12.21 3.93
CA PHE A 20 7.71 -11.50 5.04
C PHE A 20 7.29 -12.44 6.17
N GLU A 21 7.75 -12.15 7.38
CA GLU A 21 7.42 -12.94 8.57
C GLU A 21 6.10 -12.45 9.17
N GLN A 22 5.03 -13.25 9.02
CA GLN A 22 3.77 -12.90 9.67
C GLN A 22 3.90 -12.94 11.19
N VAL A 23 3.35 -11.93 11.86
CA VAL A 23 3.13 -11.97 13.31
C VAL A 23 1.76 -12.59 13.59
N LYS A 24 1.70 -13.55 14.53
CA LYS A 24 0.42 -14.11 14.99
C LYS A 24 -0.19 -13.18 16.03
N GLY A 25 -1.42 -12.70 15.77
CA GLY A 25 -2.14 -11.82 16.68
C GLY A 25 -1.90 -10.34 16.38
N LYS A 26 -2.28 -9.47 17.32
CA LYS A 26 -2.13 -8.02 17.17
C LYS A 26 -0.69 -7.58 17.47
N SER A 27 -0.05 -6.94 16.52
CA SER A 27 1.21 -6.19 16.68
C SER A 27 0.95 -4.68 16.71
N ASN A 28 2.01 -3.91 16.98
CA ASN A 28 2.06 -2.47 16.70
C ASN A 28 2.76 -2.15 15.37
N GLU A 29 3.18 -3.19 14.63
CA GLU A 29 3.80 -3.11 13.32
C GLU A 29 2.75 -3.40 12.25
N GLY A 30 2.68 -2.56 11.22
CA GLY A 30 1.81 -2.70 10.07
C GLY A 30 2.59 -2.92 8.76
N VAL A 31 1.85 -2.96 7.64
CA VAL A 31 2.45 -3.17 6.32
C VAL A 31 3.30 -1.94 5.94
N GLY A 32 4.54 -2.19 5.55
CA GLY A 32 5.55 -1.19 5.19
C GLY A 32 6.51 -0.82 6.33
N ASP A 33 6.28 -1.30 7.56
CA ASP A 33 7.18 -1.06 8.69
C ASP A 33 8.47 -1.91 8.61
N ASP A 34 8.51 -2.89 7.71
CA ASP A 34 9.67 -3.71 7.37
C ASP A 34 10.15 -3.52 5.91
N ALA A 35 11.32 -4.08 5.59
CA ALA A 35 11.93 -3.97 4.26
C ALA A 35 11.29 -4.88 3.20
N LEU A 36 10.41 -5.79 3.58
CA LEU A 36 9.80 -6.82 2.74
C LEU A 36 8.33 -6.49 2.40
N SER A 37 7.85 -5.31 2.77
CA SER A 37 6.48 -4.89 2.50
C SER A 37 6.37 -3.40 2.16
N TRP A 38 5.25 -3.03 1.53
CA TRP A 38 4.93 -1.68 1.10
C TRP A 38 3.48 -1.39 1.47
N GLY A 39 3.24 -0.32 2.22
CA GLY A 39 1.90 0.03 2.72
C GLY A 39 1.48 1.45 2.36
N VAL A 40 0.19 1.65 2.08
CA VAL A 40 -0.44 2.96 1.88
C VAL A 40 -1.56 3.19 2.88
N ASP A 41 -1.78 4.46 3.23
CA ASP A 41 -2.82 4.91 4.15
C ASP A 41 -3.43 6.22 3.65
N GLY A 42 -4.64 6.14 3.12
CA GLY A 42 -5.36 7.31 2.62
C GLY A 42 -6.01 8.18 3.70
N ALA A 43 -6.00 7.76 4.98
CA ALA A 43 -6.46 8.59 6.10
C ALA A 43 -5.37 9.58 6.51
N ARG A 44 -4.15 9.08 6.72
CA ARG A 44 -2.97 9.87 7.08
C ARG A 44 -2.25 10.46 5.89
N ARG A 45 -2.58 10.03 4.67
CA ARG A 45 -1.90 10.43 3.42
C ARG A 45 -0.41 10.12 3.46
N LEU A 46 -0.10 8.92 3.97
CA LEU A 46 1.24 8.40 4.13
C LEU A 46 1.40 7.07 3.40
N LYS A 47 2.64 6.77 3.04
CA LYS A 47 3.08 5.47 2.54
C LYS A 47 4.33 5.00 3.29
N TRP A 48 4.49 3.69 3.48
CA TRP A 48 5.57 3.09 4.27
C TRP A 48 6.33 2.05 3.47
N HIS A 49 7.64 2.05 3.65
CA HIS A 49 8.50 0.96 3.24
C HIS A 49 9.78 1.02 4.07
N ASN A 50 10.28 -0.13 4.53
CA ASN A 50 11.51 -0.22 5.32
C ASN A 50 11.48 0.71 6.54
N GLY A 51 10.33 0.75 7.24
CA GLY A 51 10.12 1.59 8.43
C GLY A 51 10.13 3.09 8.16
N THR A 52 10.20 3.51 6.90
CA THR A 52 10.31 4.91 6.50
C THR A 52 8.99 5.39 5.91
N THR A 53 8.60 6.62 6.28
CA THR A 53 7.39 7.27 5.74
C THR A 53 7.71 8.11 4.51
N GLY A 54 6.77 8.12 3.57
CA GLY A 54 6.73 9.03 2.44
C GLY A 54 5.36 9.67 2.27
N GLN A 55 5.31 10.72 1.46
CA GLN A 55 4.06 11.38 1.09
C GLN A 55 3.22 10.47 0.18
N TYR A 56 1.92 10.40 0.46
CA TYR A 56 0.93 9.71 -0.36
C TYR A 56 -0.23 10.66 -0.65
N ASP A 57 -0.37 11.09 -1.90
CA ASP A 57 -1.27 12.20 -2.22
C ASP A 57 -2.74 11.81 -2.38
N CYS A 58 -3.06 10.51 -2.38
CA CYS A 58 -4.44 10.06 -2.41
C CYS A 58 -5.11 10.22 -1.05
N THR A 59 -6.42 10.37 -1.05
CA THR A 59 -7.26 10.43 0.15
C THR A 59 -8.41 9.46 0.00
N TRP A 60 -8.81 8.81 1.09
CA TRP A 60 -9.92 7.87 1.09
C TRP A 60 -11.06 8.39 1.95
N ARG A 61 -12.29 7.94 1.65
CA ARG A 61 -13.48 8.21 2.46
C ARG A 61 -14.35 6.97 2.59
N GLU A 62 -15.29 7.00 3.53
CA GLU A 62 -16.30 5.95 3.67
C GLU A 62 -17.10 5.78 2.38
N GLY A 63 -17.24 4.53 1.93
CA GLY A 63 -17.85 4.14 0.66
C GLY A 63 -16.89 4.08 -0.53
N ASP A 64 -15.64 4.54 -0.43
CA ASP A 64 -14.65 4.34 -1.50
C ASP A 64 -14.23 2.86 -1.60
N VAL A 65 -14.05 2.39 -2.84
CA VAL A 65 -13.43 1.10 -3.14
C VAL A 65 -11.99 1.32 -3.59
N ILE A 66 -11.05 0.79 -2.80
CA ILE A 66 -9.61 0.94 -3.02
C ILE A 66 -9.08 -0.30 -3.73
N GLY A 67 -8.60 -0.12 -4.96
CA GLY A 67 -7.90 -1.15 -5.70
C GLY A 67 -6.40 -1.09 -5.43
N LEU A 68 -5.78 -2.22 -5.10
CA LEU A 68 -4.33 -2.38 -5.01
C LEU A 68 -3.89 -3.29 -6.14
N ALA A 69 -2.93 -2.86 -6.94
CA ALA A 69 -2.38 -3.63 -8.05
C ALA A 69 -0.85 -3.59 -8.05
N CYS A 70 -0.24 -4.63 -8.58
CA CYS A 70 1.22 -4.73 -8.71
C CYS A 70 1.56 -5.18 -10.13
N ASP A 71 2.41 -4.41 -10.80
CA ASP A 71 3.05 -4.76 -12.06
C ASP A 71 4.42 -5.37 -11.75
N LEU A 72 4.51 -6.70 -11.86
CA LEU A 72 5.74 -7.45 -11.59
C LEU A 72 6.78 -7.32 -12.71
N VAL A 73 6.40 -6.86 -13.90
CA VAL A 73 7.32 -6.65 -15.02
C VAL A 73 7.90 -5.24 -14.96
N GLY A 74 7.05 -4.24 -14.78
CA GLY A 74 7.46 -2.83 -14.67
C GLY A 74 7.95 -2.43 -13.28
N GLY A 75 7.81 -3.30 -12.28
CA GLY A 75 8.26 -3.04 -10.91
C GLY A 75 7.51 -1.89 -10.26
N LYS A 76 6.17 -1.94 -10.25
CA LYS A 76 5.37 -0.85 -9.69
C LYS A 76 4.18 -1.35 -8.90
N ILE A 77 3.86 -0.63 -7.83
CA ILE A 77 2.60 -0.79 -7.11
C ILE A 77 1.70 0.38 -7.48
N PHE A 78 0.44 0.07 -7.76
CA PHE A 78 -0.59 1.02 -8.13
C PHE A 78 -1.75 0.99 -7.13
N VAL A 79 -2.36 2.15 -6.91
CA VAL A 79 -3.60 2.29 -6.17
C VAL A 79 -4.66 2.93 -7.07
N SER A 80 -5.89 2.43 -7.03
CA SER A 80 -7.06 3.11 -7.58
C SER A 80 -8.07 3.44 -6.49
N VAL A 81 -8.87 4.47 -6.74
CA VAL A 81 -10.05 4.80 -5.95
C VAL A 81 -11.25 4.73 -6.87
N ASN A 82 -12.23 3.89 -6.54
CA ASN A 82 -13.43 3.64 -7.34
C ASN A 82 -13.10 3.25 -8.80
N GLY A 83 -12.02 2.49 -8.98
CA GLY A 83 -11.51 2.04 -10.29
C GLY A 83 -10.70 3.09 -11.06
N ASP A 84 -10.53 4.31 -10.54
CA ASP A 84 -9.74 5.36 -11.20
C ASP A 84 -8.28 5.38 -10.71
N PHE A 85 -7.35 5.24 -11.67
CA PHE A 85 -5.90 5.31 -11.48
C PHE A 85 -5.30 6.67 -11.89
N SER A 86 -6.12 7.65 -12.28
CA SER A 86 -5.67 9.00 -12.59
C SER A 86 -5.09 9.71 -11.36
N LEU A 87 -4.16 10.64 -11.58
CA LEU A 87 -3.53 11.38 -10.49
C LEU A 87 -4.58 12.04 -9.58
N PRO A 88 -4.43 11.99 -8.25
CA PRO A 88 -3.22 11.58 -7.53
C PRO A 88 -3.07 10.07 -7.29
N ASN A 89 -4.01 9.25 -7.77
CA ASN A 89 -3.92 7.80 -7.73
C ASN A 89 -2.89 7.29 -8.77
N GLY A 90 -2.89 5.98 -9.03
CA GLY A 90 -1.97 5.36 -9.97
C GLY A 90 -0.73 4.83 -9.28
N ALA A 91 0.45 5.02 -9.88
CA ALA A 91 1.71 4.45 -9.39
C ALA A 91 2.15 5.13 -8.08
N VAL A 92 2.35 4.33 -7.03
CA VAL A 92 2.69 4.80 -5.68
C VAL A 92 4.06 4.34 -5.20
N TYR A 93 4.58 3.26 -5.76
CA TYR A 93 5.93 2.76 -5.54
C TYR A 93 6.57 2.30 -6.85
N ASP A 94 7.86 2.55 -6.94
CA ASP A 94 8.78 1.77 -7.75
C ASP A 94 9.34 0.65 -6.86
N VAL A 95 9.27 -0.57 -7.34
CA VAL A 95 9.78 -1.77 -6.67
C VAL A 95 10.93 -2.28 -7.51
N ASP A 96 12.10 -2.40 -6.88
CA ASP A 96 13.27 -2.99 -7.53
C ASP A 96 12.96 -4.48 -7.79
N VAL A 97 12.66 -4.80 -9.05
CA VAL A 97 12.57 -6.18 -9.50
C VAL A 97 13.99 -6.61 -9.82
N GLU A 98 14.67 -7.25 -8.87
CA GLU A 98 15.88 -7.97 -9.25
C GLU A 98 15.47 -9.06 -10.25
N GLU A 99 15.99 -8.98 -11.48
CA GLU A 99 15.83 -10.07 -12.44
C GLU A 99 16.36 -11.33 -11.78
N SER A 100 15.47 -12.28 -11.54
CA SER A 100 15.86 -13.61 -11.09
C SER A 100 16.65 -14.25 -12.24
N GLY A 101 17.98 -14.16 -12.17
CA GLY A 101 18.89 -14.79 -13.12
C GLY A 101 18.78 -16.31 -13.15
#